data_AF-A0A6G0ZFE7-F1
#
_entry.id   AF-A0A6G0ZFE7-F1
#
_cell.length_a   1.000
_cell.length_b   1.000
_cell.length_c   1.000
_cell.angle_alpha   90.00
_cell.angle_beta   90.00
_cell.angle_gamma   90.00
#
_symmetry.space_group_name_H-M   'P 1'
#
loop_
_entity.id
_entity.type
_entity.pdbx_description
1 polymer ?
#
loop_
_entity_poly.entity_id
_entity_poly.type
_entity_poly.pdbx_seq_one_letter_code
_entity_poly.pdbx_strand_id
1 'polypeptide(L)'
;MHIVRDAQKLAMRMNHRGACSCDNDSGDGAGVLTAIPHSFYAHELREQENVDLPEEGKYATGMFYLDKAHHAESEEMFAAIGLECKIKFDRL
;
A
#
# COMPACT_ATOMS: atom_id res chain seq x y z
N MET A 1 16.65 9.34 6.42
CA MET A 1 15.56 8.33 6.36
C MET A 1 16.15 6.93 6.59
N HIS A 2 16.39 6.56 7.86
CA HIS A 2 17.07 5.29 8.22
C HIS A 2 16.10 4.16 8.60
N ILE A 3 14.88 4.49 9.03
CA ILE A 3 13.92 3.53 9.60
C ILE A 3 13.55 2.43 8.60
N VAL A 4 13.23 2.77 7.35
CA VAL A 4 12.86 1.75 6.33
C VAL A 4 14.04 0.82 6.01
N ARG A 5 15.25 1.38 5.90
CA ARG A 5 16.48 0.58 5.67
C ARG A 5 16.81 -0.32 6.85
N ASP A 6 16.57 0.14 8.06
CA ASP A 6 16.81 -0.66 9.26
C ASP A 6 15.73 -1.74 9.43
N ALA A 7 14.47 -1.44 9.10
CA ALA A 7 13.41 -2.45 9.02
C ALA A 7 13.73 -3.57 8.03
N GLN A 8 14.25 -3.22 6.83
CA GLN A 8 14.73 -4.21 5.86
C GLN A 8 15.84 -5.10 6.46
N LYS A 9 16.85 -4.50 7.12
CA LYS A 9 17.93 -5.27 7.77
C LYS A 9 17.39 -6.20 8.86
N LEU A 10 16.43 -5.74 9.66
CA LEU A 10 15.80 -6.55 10.70
C LEU A 10 15.02 -7.71 10.08
N ALA A 11 14.23 -7.48 9.04
CA ALA A 11 13.50 -8.53 8.33
C ALA A 11 14.45 -9.59 7.76
N MET A 12 15.55 -9.19 7.11
CA MET A 12 16.57 -10.13 6.60
C MET A 12 17.21 -10.97 7.72
N ARG A 13 17.46 -10.38 8.90
CA ARG A 13 18.00 -11.11 10.06
C ARG A 13 17.01 -12.11 10.65
N MET A 14 15.73 -11.96 10.38
CA MET A 14 14.67 -12.87 10.83
C MET A 14 14.41 -14.02 9.85
N ASN A 15 15.18 -14.15 8.76
CA ASN A 15 14.98 -15.19 7.75
C ASN A 15 14.98 -16.62 8.33
N HIS A 16 15.78 -16.88 9.38
CA HIS A 16 15.81 -18.16 10.09
C HIS A 16 14.49 -18.52 10.82
N ARG A 17 13.56 -17.58 10.93
CA ARG A 17 12.21 -17.77 11.50
C ARG A 17 11.12 -17.75 10.44
N GLY A 18 11.47 -17.51 9.18
CA GLY A 18 10.56 -17.68 8.06
C GLY A 18 10.40 -19.15 7.74
N ALA A 19 9.19 -19.55 7.38
CA ALA A 19 8.98 -20.78 6.63
C ALA A 19 9.24 -20.49 5.14
N CYS A 20 9.95 -21.41 4.50
CA CYS A 20 10.22 -21.39 3.07
C CYS A 20 9.39 -22.47 2.40
N SER A 21 8.84 -22.15 1.24
CA SER A 21 8.20 -23.12 0.35
C SER A 21 9.26 -24.05 -0.27
N CYS A 22 8.80 -25.18 -0.81
CA CYS A 22 9.67 -26.19 -1.43
C CYS A 22 10.40 -25.69 -2.69
N ASP A 23 9.99 -24.55 -3.26
CA ASP A 23 10.59 -23.96 -4.46
C ASP A 23 11.84 -23.09 -4.17
N ASN A 24 12.18 -22.90 -2.88
CA ASN A 24 13.33 -22.14 -2.40
C ASN A 24 13.36 -20.66 -2.87
N ASP A 25 12.25 -20.17 -3.43
CA ASP A 25 12.06 -18.82 -3.99
C ASP A 25 10.87 -18.12 -3.31
N SER A 26 9.86 -18.89 -2.88
CA SER A 26 8.70 -18.38 -2.16
C SER A 26 8.85 -18.57 -0.64
N GLY A 27 8.54 -17.53 0.13
CA GLY A 27 8.37 -17.60 1.59
C GLY A 27 6.93 -17.35 1.99
N ASP A 28 6.56 -17.71 3.22
CA ASP A 28 5.19 -17.55 3.74
C ASP A 28 4.70 -16.09 3.81
N GLY A 29 5.65 -15.13 3.87
CA GLY A 29 5.37 -13.70 3.79
C GLY A 29 6.24 -12.85 4.72
N ALA A 30 6.53 -11.63 4.29
CA ALA A 30 7.20 -10.60 5.09
C ALA A 30 6.66 -9.22 4.71
N GLY A 31 6.63 -8.29 5.67
CA GLY A 31 6.12 -6.93 5.44
C GLY A 31 6.62 -5.93 6.47
N VAL A 32 6.51 -4.65 6.14
CA VAL A 32 6.80 -3.53 7.04
C VAL A 32 5.62 -2.57 7.01
N LEU A 33 5.15 -2.16 8.19
CA LEU A 33 4.19 -1.08 8.32
C LEU A 33 4.94 0.23 8.60
N THR A 34 4.66 1.27 7.83
CA THR A 34 5.26 2.60 8.00
C THR A 34 4.18 3.66 8.14
N ALA A 35 4.57 4.86 8.54
CA ALA A 35 3.72 6.03 8.34
C ALA A 35 3.46 6.24 6.83
N ILE A 36 2.35 6.93 6.52
CA ILE A 36 2.03 7.33 5.15
C ILE A 36 3.15 8.25 4.66
N PRO A 37 3.83 7.94 3.54
CA PRO A 37 4.93 8.74 3.03
C PRO A 37 4.40 9.96 2.28
N HIS A 38 3.86 10.95 3.02
CA HIS A 38 3.10 12.07 2.45
C HIS A 38 3.84 12.82 1.34
N SER A 39 5.09 13.24 1.56
CA SER A 39 5.84 13.99 0.55
C SER A 39 6.03 13.19 -0.75
N PHE A 40 6.16 11.86 -0.65
CA PHE A 40 6.26 11.00 -1.82
C PHE A 40 4.91 10.91 -2.55
N TYR A 41 3.81 10.65 -1.84
CA TYR A 41 2.48 10.59 -2.46
C TYR A 41 2.06 11.92 -3.09
N ALA A 42 2.29 13.04 -2.40
CA ALA A 42 1.96 14.37 -2.91
C ALA A 42 2.76 14.70 -4.18
N HIS A 43 4.03 14.28 -4.25
CA HIS A 43 4.84 14.45 -5.44
C HIS A 43 4.33 13.59 -6.60
N GLU A 44 4.21 12.27 -6.40
CA GLU A 44 3.81 11.33 -7.47
C GLU A 44 2.41 11.63 -8.01
N LEU A 45 1.43 11.90 -7.14
CA LEU A 45 0.06 12.20 -7.57
C LEU A 45 -0.03 13.51 -8.36
N ARG A 46 0.76 14.50 -7.99
CA ARG A 46 0.81 15.77 -8.73
C ARG A 46 1.47 15.59 -10.09
N GLU A 47 2.57 14.84 -10.16
CA GLU A 47 3.31 14.63 -11.42
C GLU A 47 2.60 13.67 -12.39
N GLN A 48 1.97 12.60 -11.90
CA GLN A 48 1.37 11.57 -12.76
C GLN A 48 -0.10 11.84 -13.09
N GLU A 49 -0.88 12.33 -12.11
CA GLU A 49 -2.34 12.41 -12.20
C GLU A 49 -2.88 13.84 -12.05
N ASN A 50 -2.00 14.84 -11.88
CA ASN A 50 -2.37 16.24 -11.61
C ASN A 50 -3.34 16.41 -10.43
N VAL A 51 -3.15 15.59 -9.39
CA VAL A 51 -3.96 15.60 -8.16
C VAL A 51 -3.20 16.33 -7.04
N ASP A 52 -3.83 17.35 -6.47
CA ASP A 52 -3.35 18.02 -5.27
C ASP A 52 -3.83 17.29 -4.01
N LEU A 53 -2.90 16.60 -3.35
CA LEU A 53 -3.18 15.83 -2.14
C LEU A 53 -3.44 16.76 -0.94
N PRO A 54 -4.45 16.50 -0.10
CA PRO A 54 -4.66 17.23 1.15
C PRO A 54 -3.47 17.11 2.12
N GLU A 55 -3.43 18.02 3.11
CA GLU A 55 -2.44 17.98 4.19
C GLU A 55 -2.42 16.63 4.95
N GLU A 56 -1.29 16.32 5.58
CA GLU A 56 -1.15 15.14 6.44
C GLU A 56 -2.30 15.02 7.47
N GLY A 57 -2.88 13.83 7.57
CA GLY A 57 -4.01 13.57 8.46
C GLY A 57 -5.38 14.01 7.92
N LYS A 58 -5.44 14.61 6.72
CA LYS A 58 -6.70 14.94 6.01
C LYS A 58 -7.06 13.95 4.90
N TYR A 59 -6.24 12.93 4.69
CA TYR A 59 -6.50 11.84 3.77
C TYR A 59 -6.04 10.51 4.38
N ALA A 60 -6.51 9.41 3.80
CA ALA A 60 -6.09 8.06 4.12
C ALA A 60 -5.61 7.35 2.85
N THR A 61 -4.82 6.29 3.03
CA THR A 61 -4.42 5.38 1.94
C THR A 61 -4.75 3.95 2.33
N GLY A 62 -5.02 3.12 1.33
CA GLY A 62 -5.31 1.70 1.50
C GLY A 62 -4.61 0.89 0.42
N MET A 63 -4.06 -0.26 0.81
CA MET A 63 -3.50 -1.23 -0.12
C MET A 63 -4.45 -2.42 -0.23
N PHE A 64 -4.91 -2.71 -1.45
CA PHE A 64 -5.84 -3.79 -1.72
C PHE A 64 -5.17 -4.84 -2.59
N TYR A 65 -5.26 -6.11 -2.18
CA TYR A 65 -4.92 -7.25 -3.01
C TYR A 65 -6.19 -7.72 -3.71
N LEU A 66 -6.25 -7.53 -5.03
CA LEU A 66 -7.41 -7.87 -5.83
C LEU A 66 -7.07 -8.97 -6.84
N ASP A 67 -8.05 -9.83 -7.13
CA ASP A 67 -7.92 -10.87 -8.15
C ASP A 67 -7.91 -10.27 -9.56
N LYS A 68 -7.02 -10.76 -10.44
CA LYS A 68 -6.89 -10.20 -11.80
C LYS A 68 -8.14 -10.36 -12.67
N ALA A 69 -8.95 -11.39 -12.45
CA ALA A 69 -10.12 -11.63 -13.28
C ALA A 69 -11.36 -10.87 -12.79
N HIS A 70 -11.44 -10.60 -11.48
CA HIS A 70 -12.65 -10.03 -10.86
C HIS A 70 -12.41 -8.73 -10.07
N HIS A 71 -11.24 -8.09 -10.19
CA HIS A 71 -10.95 -6.86 -9.43
C HIS A 71 -11.93 -5.73 -9.74
N ALA A 72 -12.45 -5.64 -10.97
CA ALA A 72 -13.36 -4.57 -11.39
C ALA A 72 -14.63 -4.50 -10.52
N GLU A 73 -15.27 -5.64 -10.23
CA GLU A 73 -16.46 -5.69 -9.38
C GLU A 73 -16.15 -5.25 -7.94
N SER A 74 -14.97 -5.62 -7.43
CA SER A 74 -14.52 -5.21 -6.10
C SER A 74 -14.23 -3.71 -6.03
N GLU A 75 -13.66 -3.14 -7.09
CA GLU A 75 -13.40 -1.70 -7.22
C GLU A 75 -14.71 -0.90 -7.32
N GLU A 76 -15.67 -1.37 -8.12
CA GLU A 76 -16.99 -0.74 -8.24
C GLU A 76 -17.74 -0.76 -6.90
N MET A 77 -17.72 -1.90 -6.20
CA MET A 77 -18.33 -2.02 -4.87
C MET A 77 -17.66 -1.07 -3.87
N PHE A 78 -16.32 -0.99 -3.89
CA PHE A 78 -15.58 -0.09 -3.00
C PHE A 78 -15.89 1.39 -3.29
N ALA A 79 -15.95 1.77 -4.58
CA ALA A 79 -16.33 3.11 -5.01
C ALA A 79 -17.76 3.47 -4.56
N ALA A 80 -18.71 2.54 -4.70
CA ALA A 80 -20.09 2.72 -4.25
C ALA A 80 -20.15 2.98 -2.74
N ILE A 81 -19.44 2.19 -1.93
CA ILE A 81 -19.40 2.35 -0.47
C ILE A 81 -18.80 3.71 -0.08
N GLY A 82 -17.74 4.19 -0.74
CA GLY A 82 -17.20 5.50 -0.36
C GLY A 82 -18.07 6.66 -0.80
N LEU A 83 -18.86 6.54 -1.87
CA LEU A 83 -19.90 7.53 -2.19
C LEU A 83 -20.93 7.63 -1.07
N GLU A 84 -21.40 6.51 -0.53
CA GLU A 84 -22.28 6.48 0.65
C GLU A 84 -21.61 7.13 1.87
N CYS A 85 -20.31 6.89 2.06
CA CYS A 85 -19.53 7.46 3.15
C CYS A 85 -19.10 8.92 2.90
N LYS A 86 -19.41 9.51 1.75
CA LYS A 86 -18.98 10.85 1.30
C LYS A 86 -17.45 11.03 1.27
N ILE A 87 -16.73 9.98 0.87
CA ILE A 87 -15.28 9.97 0.72
C ILE A 87 -14.94 10.10 -0.77
N LYS A 88 -14.01 10.98 -1.11
CA LYS A 88 -13.43 11.06 -2.47
C LYS A 88 -12.33 10.01 -2.59
N PHE A 89 -12.36 9.22 -3.66
CA PHE A 89 -11.30 8.28 -3.99
C PHE A 89 -10.48 8.77 -5.16
N ASP A 90 -9.15 8.65 -5.01
CA ASP A 90 -8.18 8.86 -6.07
C ASP A 90 -7.29 7.60 -6.10
N ARG A 91 -7.02 7.08 -7.30
CA ARG A 91 -6.12 5.93 -7.49
C ARG A 91 -4.68 6.43 -7.54
N LEU A 92 -3.80 5.77 -6.79
CA LEU A 92 -2.34 5.86 -6.89
C LEU A 92 -1.81 4.75 -7.79
#